data_AF-A0A9W8U1U1-F1
#
_entry.id   AF-A0A9W8U1U1-F1
#
_cell.length_a   1.000
_cell.length_b   1.000
_cell.length_c   1.000
_cell.angle_alpha   90.00
_cell.angle_beta   90.00
_cell.angle_gamma   90.00
#
_symmetry.space_group_name_H-M   'P 1'
#
loop_
_entity.id
_entity.type
_entity.pdbx_description
1 polymer ?
#
loop_
_entity_poly.entity_id
_entity_poly.type
_entity_poly.pdbx_seq_one_letter_code
_entity_poly.pdbx_strand_id
1 'polypeptide(L)'
;MVEVCEDRKDEDGLSFWQWVVLLLRCAGHEFMSDEEDMWYLDATSGSGSSRIPKAAKQVLHLKWRHRYFTKLFTFIEVTTGVEEMIFHQAGRPPMPRIHVEKESTWPPPPNRPKSFFNPSWLVNRSIVQRSALKLDDAEFILRDFEGYMD
;
A
#
# COMPACT_ATOMS: atom_id res chain seq x y z
N MET A 1 -3.20 15.61 -0.41
CA MET A 1 -4.48 15.31 -1.08
C MET A 1 -5.66 15.97 -0.39
N VAL A 2 -5.74 15.97 0.96
CA VAL A 2 -6.75 16.74 1.71
C VAL A 2 -6.86 18.19 1.21
N GLU A 3 -5.75 18.93 1.21
CA GLU A 3 -5.72 20.33 0.73
C GLU A 3 -6.13 20.48 -0.74
N VAL A 4 -5.73 19.54 -1.62
CA VAL A 4 -6.16 19.52 -3.04
C VAL A 4 -7.67 19.38 -3.17
N CYS A 5 -8.27 18.48 -2.40
CA CYS A 5 -9.72 18.29 -2.42
C CYS A 5 -10.47 19.48 -1.83
N GLU A 6 -9.92 20.13 -0.78
CA GLU A 6 -10.46 21.38 -0.22
C GLU A 6 -10.46 22.51 -1.27
N ASP A 7 -9.33 22.71 -1.95
CA ASP A 7 -9.22 23.72 -3.01
C ASP A 7 -10.18 23.46 -4.18
N ARG A 8 -10.38 22.18 -4.53
CA ARG A 8 -11.30 21.75 -5.60
C ARG A 8 -12.77 21.67 -5.15
N LYS A 9 -13.06 21.85 -3.86
CA LYS A 9 -14.38 21.64 -3.24
C LYS A 9 -14.94 20.23 -3.51
N ASP A 10 -14.06 19.25 -3.56
CA ASP A 10 -14.39 17.83 -3.72
C ASP A 10 -14.59 17.20 -2.33
N GLU A 11 -15.83 17.22 -1.85
CA GLU A 11 -16.19 16.71 -0.51
C GLU A 11 -15.97 15.20 -0.37
N ASP A 12 -16.21 14.44 -1.45
CA ASP A 12 -16.04 12.99 -1.46
C ASP A 12 -14.56 12.62 -1.39
N GLY A 13 -13.72 13.27 -2.21
CA GLY A 13 -12.27 13.12 -2.14
C GLY A 13 -11.72 13.55 -0.79
N LEU A 14 -12.19 14.65 -0.22
CA LEU A 14 -11.79 15.12 1.10
C LEU A 14 -12.08 14.07 2.18
N SER A 15 -13.30 13.54 2.21
CA SER A 15 -13.73 12.49 3.14
C SER A 15 -12.88 11.22 2.98
N PHE A 16 -12.60 10.83 1.74
CA PHE A 16 -11.74 9.68 1.44
C PHE A 16 -10.31 9.88 1.97
N TRP A 17 -9.66 10.99 1.65
CA TRP A 17 -8.27 11.23 2.06
C TRP A 17 -8.11 11.43 3.56
N GLN A 18 -9.09 12.02 4.24
CA GLN A 18 -9.13 12.05 5.70
C GLN A 18 -9.22 10.64 6.30
N TRP A 19 -10.06 9.78 5.73
CA TRP A 19 -10.15 8.37 6.12
C TRP A 19 -8.83 7.62 5.87
N VAL A 20 -8.13 7.87 4.75
CA VAL A 20 -6.81 7.29 4.46
C VAL A 20 -5.78 7.70 5.53
N VAL A 21 -5.77 8.97 5.95
CA VAL A 21 -4.87 9.44 7.01
C VAL A 21 -5.14 8.73 8.34
N LEU A 22 -6.41 8.56 8.70
CA LEU A 22 -6.80 7.78 9.89
C LEU A 22 -6.38 6.31 9.78
N LEU A 23 -6.61 5.69 8.62
CA LEU A 23 -6.17 4.33 8.33
C LEU A 23 -4.66 4.17 8.53
N LEU A 24 -3.85 5.05 7.94
CA LEU A 24 -2.39 5.00 8.04
C LEU A 24 -1.91 5.17 9.47
N ARG A 25 -2.57 6.04 10.25
CA ARG A 25 -2.29 6.21 11.69
C ARG A 25 -2.60 4.93 12.48
N CYS A 26 -3.72 4.27 12.21
CA CYS A 26 -4.08 3.00 12.84
C CYS A 26 -3.16 1.84 12.39
N ALA A 27 -2.78 1.82 11.12
CA ALA A 27 -1.89 0.82 10.54
C ALA A 27 -0.50 0.85 11.21
N GLY A 28 0.07 2.05 11.31
CA GLY A 28 1.45 2.25 11.77
C GLY A 28 2.48 1.70 10.78
N HIS A 29 3.75 1.89 11.11
CA HIS A 29 4.87 1.54 10.24
C HIS A 29 4.98 0.03 9.98
N GLU A 30 4.70 -0.80 10.99
CA GLU A 30 4.76 -2.27 10.91
C GLU A 30 3.79 -2.87 9.89
N PHE A 31 2.83 -2.07 9.40
CA PHE A 31 1.85 -2.48 8.39
C PHE A 31 2.28 -2.20 6.95
N MET A 32 3.39 -1.47 6.78
CA MET A 32 3.97 -1.19 5.48
C MET A 32 4.66 -2.43 4.90
N SER A 33 4.69 -2.53 3.58
CA SER A 33 5.31 -3.66 2.90
C SER A 33 6.81 -3.68 3.16
N ASP A 34 7.39 -4.88 3.21
CA ASP A 34 8.82 -5.08 3.20
C ASP A 34 9.37 -4.90 1.77
N GLU A 35 10.57 -4.34 1.65
CA GLU A 35 11.16 -3.93 0.37
C GLU A 35 12.60 -4.41 0.24
N GLU A 36 12.91 -5.03 -0.90
CA GLU A 36 14.27 -5.42 -1.26
C GLU A 36 14.76 -4.60 -2.46
N ASP A 37 16.04 -4.26 -2.49
CA ASP A 37 16.66 -3.66 -3.68
C ASP A 37 16.81 -4.70 -4.77
N MET A 38 16.32 -4.38 -5.98
CA MET A 38 16.46 -5.23 -7.14
C MET A 38 16.89 -4.44 -8.38
N TRP A 39 17.37 -5.15 -9.39
CA TRP A 39 17.63 -4.62 -10.71
C TRP A 39 16.72 -5.30 -11.72
N TYR A 40 16.11 -4.54 -12.63
CA TYR A 40 15.30 -5.08 -13.72
C TYR A 40 15.77 -4.54 -15.06
N LEU A 41 15.55 -5.33 -16.11
CA LEU A 41 15.82 -4.91 -17.48
C LEU A 41 14.57 -4.25 -18.03
N ASP A 42 14.67 -2.96 -18.35
CA ASP A 42 13.56 -2.23 -18.93
C ASP A 42 13.31 -2.67 -20.39
N ALA A 43 12.14 -3.25 -20.64
CA ALA A 43 11.73 -3.73 -21.96
C ALA A 43 11.20 -2.62 -22.88
N THR A 44 10.99 -1.40 -22.35
CA THR A 44 10.49 -0.25 -23.15
C THR A 44 11.58 0.49 -23.92
N SER A 45 12.86 0.17 -23.69
CA SER A 45 13.96 0.59 -24.55
C SER A 45 13.85 -0.15 -25.88
N GLY A 46 13.34 0.54 -26.91
CA GLY A 46 12.91 0.00 -28.20
C GLY A 46 13.87 -0.97 -28.91
N SER A 47 13.33 -1.72 -29.87
CA SER A 47 14.01 -2.81 -30.60
C SER A 47 15.36 -2.36 -31.16
N GLY A 48 16.44 -2.71 -30.47
CA GLY A 48 17.82 -2.36 -30.87
C GLY A 48 18.63 -1.66 -29.79
N SER A 49 18.01 -1.12 -28.74
CA SER A 49 18.74 -0.56 -27.60
C SER A 49 19.10 -1.66 -26.59
N SER A 50 20.38 -1.72 -26.21
CA SER A 50 20.88 -2.59 -25.15
C SER A 50 19.99 -2.49 -23.91
N ARG A 51 19.59 -3.62 -23.32
CA ARG A 51 18.73 -3.64 -22.13
C ARG A 51 19.50 -3.03 -20.97
N ILE A 52 19.19 -1.78 -20.61
CA ILE A 52 19.85 -1.08 -19.51
C ILE A 52 19.25 -1.58 -18.19
N PRO A 53 20.05 -2.13 -17.26
CA PRO A 53 19.56 -2.48 -15.93
C PRO A 53 19.19 -1.21 -15.16
N LYS A 54 17.95 -1.16 -14.65
CA LYS A 54 17.44 -0.09 -13.79
C LYS A 54 17.21 -0.63 -12.38
N ALA A 55 17.54 0.18 -11.37
CA ALA A 55 17.25 -0.14 -9.98
C ALA A 55 15.74 -0.01 -9.71
N ALA A 56 15.18 -0.90 -8.90
CA ALA A 56 13.80 -0.91 -8.44
C ALA A 56 13.72 -1.39 -6.99
N LYS A 57 12.63 -1.03 -6.31
CA LYS A 57 12.23 -1.63 -5.04
C LYS A 57 11.28 -2.79 -5.31
N GLN A 58 11.65 -3.98 -4.87
CA GLN A 58 10.79 -5.15 -4.90
C GLN A 58 9.88 -5.12 -3.67
N VAL A 59 8.57 -4.91 -3.89
CA VAL A 59 7.59 -4.85 -2.81
C VAL A 59 7.05 -6.25 -2.53
N LEU A 60 7.38 -6.79 -1.37
CA LEU A 60 7.03 -8.16 -0.97
C LEU A 60 5.58 -8.26 -0.48
N HIS A 61 4.97 -9.44 -0.66
CA HIS A 61 3.61 -9.72 -0.23
C HIS A 61 3.55 -10.09 1.26
N LEU A 62 2.84 -9.29 2.05
CA LEU A 62 2.52 -9.62 3.44
C LEU A 62 1.31 -10.57 3.50
N LYS A 63 1.56 -11.88 3.60
CA LYS A 63 0.50 -12.91 3.60
C LYS A 63 -0.60 -12.71 4.65
N TRP A 64 -0.26 -12.06 5.76
CA TRP A 64 -1.17 -11.80 6.86
C TRP A 64 -2.02 -10.56 6.64
N ARG A 65 -1.63 -9.65 5.74
CA ARG A 65 -2.33 -8.39 5.48
C ARG A 65 -3.53 -8.62 4.56
N HIS A 66 -4.65 -7.96 4.87
CA HIS A 66 -5.83 -8.06 4.03
C HIS A 66 -5.54 -7.53 2.60
N ARG A 67 -6.00 -8.25 1.56
CA ARG A 67 -5.70 -7.93 0.15
C ARG A 67 -6.18 -6.54 -0.28
N TYR A 68 -7.24 -6.05 0.35
CA TYR A 68 -7.75 -4.69 0.23
C TYR A 68 -6.63 -3.63 0.30
N PHE A 69 -5.72 -3.75 1.26
CA PHE A 69 -4.68 -2.76 1.47
C PHE A 69 -3.63 -2.76 0.36
N THR A 70 -3.39 -3.90 -0.30
CA THR A 70 -2.54 -3.92 -1.48
C THR A 70 -3.13 -3.04 -2.57
N LYS A 71 -4.43 -3.19 -2.87
CA LYS A 71 -5.11 -2.34 -3.86
C LYS A 71 -5.07 -0.87 -3.44
N LEU A 72 -5.37 -0.57 -2.17
CA LEU A 72 -5.41 0.80 -1.66
C LEU A 72 -4.04 1.48 -1.75
N PHE A 73 -2.96 0.80 -1.34
CA PHE A 73 -1.62 1.39 -1.41
C PHE A 73 -1.15 1.56 -2.85
N THR A 74 -1.46 0.63 -3.75
CA THR A 74 -1.20 0.83 -5.18
C THR A 74 -1.96 2.05 -5.72
N PHE A 75 -3.22 2.23 -5.34
CA PHE A 75 -3.99 3.43 -5.71
C PHE A 75 -3.31 4.72 -5.21
N ILE A 76 -2.93 4.77 -3.92
CA ILE A 76 -2.23 5.92 -3.34
C ILE A 76 -0.92 6.20 -4.07
N GLU A 77 -0.11 5.16 -4.35
CA GLU A 77 1.15 5.29 -5.09
C GLU A 77 0.91 5.91 -6.48
N VAL A 78 -0.09 5.41 -7.22
CA VAL A 78 -0.47 5.98 -8.53
C VAL A 78 -0.90 7.44 -8.38
N THR A 79 -1.78 7.78 -7.43
CA THR A 79 -2.23 9.16 -7.23
C THR A 79 -1.05 10.12 -6.99
N THR A 80 -0.04 9.70 -6.21
CA THR A 80 1.15 10.54 -5.98
C THR A 80 1.98 10.77 -7.24
N GLY A 81 1.88 9.89 -8.24
CA GLY A 81 2.57 10.04 -9.53
C GLY A 81 1.87 10.97 -10.51
N VAL A 82 0.57 11.23 -10.33
CA VAL A 82 -0.24 12.06 -11.25
C VAL A 82 -0.62 13.42 -10.66
N GLU A 83 -0.70 13.57 -9.34
CA GLU A 83 -1.10 14.84 -8.71
C GLU A 83 0.08 15.82 -8.60
N GLU A 84 0.34 16.52 -9.69
CA GLU A 84 1.41 17.50 -9.80
C GLU A 84 1.27 18.66 -8.81
N MET A 85 0.05 18.99 -8.36
CA MET A 85 -0.18 20.12 -7.45
C MET A 85 0.56 19.98 -6.11
N ILE A 86 0.68 18.75 -5.59
CA ILE A 86 1.40 18.45 -4.35
C ILE A 86 2.74 17.78 -4.64
N PHE A 87 2.80 16.90 -5.64
CA PHE A 87 3.95 16.05 -5.89
C PHE A 87 4.79 16.55 -7.07
N HIS A 88 5.12 17.84 -7.07
CA HIS A 88 6.07 18.40 -8.03
C HIS A 88 7.46 17.77 -7.81
N GLN A 89 7.83 16.82 -8.66
CA GLN A 89 9.12 16.13 -8.58
C GLN A 89 10.24 16.99 -9.19
N ALA A 90 10.75 17.95 -8.42
CA ALA A 90 12.01 18.61 -8.72
C ALA A 90 13.17 17.75 -8.18
N GLY A 91 13.66 16.77 -8.95
CA GLY A 91 14.77 15.93 -8.50
C GLY A 91 14.98 14.63 -9.27
N ARG A 92 15.71 13.69 -8.64
CA ARG A 92 15.92 12.35 -9.19
C ARG A 92 14.56 11.64 -9.28
N PRO A 93 14.22 11.00 -10.42
CA PRO A 93 13.00 10.22 -10.54
C PRO A 93 12.90 9.17 -9.43
N PRO A 94 11.70 8.93 -8.87
CA PRO A 94 11.50 7.93 -7.84
C PRO A 94 11.92 6.56 -8.36
N MET A 95 12.49 5.76 -7.46
CA MET A 95 12.80 4.38 -7.79
C MET A 95 11.49 3.62 -8.01
N PRO A 96 11.31 2.95 -9.16
CA PRO A 96 10.09 2.21 -9.43
C PRO A 96 9.90 1.09 -8.40
N ARG A 97 8.66 0.90 -7.98
CA ARG A 97 8.25 -0.13 -7.04
C ARG A 97 7.58 -1.26 -7.82
N ILE A 98 8.09 -2.47 -7.71
CA ILE A 98 7.60 -3.65 -8.42
C ILE A 98 6.99 -4.59 -7.40
N HIS A 99 5.67 -4.74 -7.45
CA HIS A 99 4.95 -5.73 -6.63
C HIS A 99 5.22 -7.13 -7.16
N VAL A 100 5.62 -8.03 -6.26
CA VAL A 100 5.90 -9.43 -6.58
C VAL A 100 5.06 -10.35 -5.71
N GLU A 101 4.90 -11.60 -6.15
CA GLU A 101 4.21 -12.63 -5.37
C GLU A 101 5.07 -13.22 -4.24
N LYS A 102 6.35 -12.85 -4.16
CA LYS A 102 7.25 -13.31 -3.09
C LYS A 102 6.70 -12.89 -1.73
N GLU A 103 6.45 -13.86 -0.85
CA GLU A 103 6.00 -13.60 0.51
C GLU A 103 7.13 -12.98 1.36
N SER A 104 6.80 -11.93 2.10
CA SER A 104 7.68 -11.43 3.16
C SER A 104 7.61 -12.32 4.41
N THR A 105 8.73 -12.39 5.12
CA THR A 105 8.84 -13.02 6.45
C THR A 105 8.46 -12.07 7.58
N TRP A 106 8.13 -10.81 7.28
CA TRP A 106 7.80 -9.78 8.26
C TRP A 106 6.62 -10.21 9.14
N PRO A 107 6.75 -10.12 10.47
CA PRO A 107 5.72 -10.60 11.38
C PRO A 107 4.46 -9.71 11.34
N PRO A 108 3.28 -10.27 11.64
CA PRO A 108 2.07 -9.50 11.82
C PRO A 108 2.18 -8.61 13.07
N PRO A 109 1.78 -7.32 13.00
CA PRO A 109 1.78 -6.44 14.16
C PRO A 109 0.67 -6.82 15.15
N PRO A 110 0.92 -6.71 16.47
CA PRO A 110 -0.11 -6.90 17.48
C PRO A 110 -1.02 -5.67 17.63
N ASN A 111 -2.16 -5.82 18.30
CA ASN A 111 -3.10 -4.72 18.59
C ASN A 111 -3.56 -4.00 17.33
N ARG A 112 -4.02 -4.75 16.33
CA ARG A 112 -4.66 -4.21 15.13
C ARG A 112 -6.07 -4.75 14.99
N PRO A 113 -6.99 -3.97 14.38
CA PRO A 113 -8.33 -4.43 14.07
C PRO A 113 -8.30 -5.71 13.25
N LYS A 114 -9.28 -6.59 13.46
CA LYS A 114 -9.40 -7.84 12.70
C LYS A 114 -9.47 -7.59 11.18
N SER A 115 -10.07 -6.49 10.75
CA SER A 115 -10.20 -6.11 9.33
C SER A 115 -8.85 -5.85 8.63
N PHE A 116 -7.77 -5.63 9.39
CA PHE A 116 -6.43 -5.42 8.84
C PHE A 116 -5.79 -6.72 8.35
N PHE A 117 -6.30 -7.86 8.80
CA PHE A 117 -5.73 -9.16 8.51
C PHE A 117 -6.52 -9.92 7.45
N ASN A 118 -5.81 -10.71 6.66
CA ASN A 118 -6.41 -11.62 5.70
C ASN A 118 -7.24 -12.68 6.44
N PRO A 119 -8.56 -12.81 6.15
CA PRO A 119 -9.44 -13.74 6.86
C PRO A 119 -8.97 -15.19 6.73
N SER A 120 -8.57 -15.63 5.53
CA SER A 120 -8.09 -16.99 5.29
C SER A 120 -6.79 -17.27 6.05
N TRP A 121 -5.93 -16.25 6.16
CA TRP A 121 -4.70 -16.37 6.95
C TRP A 121 -5.00 -16.47 8.44
N LEU A 122 -5.92 -15.66 8.98
CA LEU A 122 -6.33 -15.71 10.39
C LEU A 122 -6.97 -17.05 10.77
N VAL A 123 -7.83 -17.60 9.90
CA VAL A 123 -8.51 -18.87 10.14
C VAL A 123 -7.52 -20.03 10.29
N ASN A 124 -6.41 -20.00 9.57
CA ASN A 124 -5.39 -21.04 9.62
C ASN A 124 -4.43 -20.92 10.82
N ARG A 125 -4.64 -19.95 11.73
CA ARG A 125 -3.84 -19.79 12.96
C ARG A 125 -4.39 -20.57 14.14
N SER A 126 -3.48 -21.12 14.95
CA SER A 126 -3.84 -21.74 16.23
C SER A 126 -4.39 -20.70 17.22
N ILE A 127 -5.09 -21.17 18.25
CA ILE A 127 -5.63 -20.30 19.32
C ILE A 127 -4.51 -19.45 19.93
N VAL A 128 -3.38 -20.08 20.27
CA VAL A 128 -2.21 -19.39 20.85
C VAL A 128 -1.67 -18.30 19.92
N GLN A 129 -1.56 -18.59 18.62
CA GLN A 129 -1.08 -17.62 17.63
C GLN A 129 -2.05 -16.43 17.49
N ARG A 130 -3.36 -16.67 17.51
CA ARG A 130 -4.37 -15.59 17.46
C ARG A 130 -4.34 -14.74 18.73
N SER A 131 -4.24 -15.36 19.91
CA SER A 131 -4.13 -14.64 21.18
C SER A 131 -2.89 -13.75 21.23
N ALA A 132 -1.76 -14.19 20.65
CA ALA A 132 -0.54 -13.39 20.57
C ALA A 132 -0.69 -12.11 19.73
N LEU A 133 -1.62 -12.09 18.76
CA LEU A 133 -1.90 -10.89 17.97
C LEU A 133 -2.62 -9.81 18.77
N LYS A 134 -3.26 -10.16 19.91
CA LYS A 134 -4.04 -9.22 20.73
C LYS A 134 -4.95 -8.36 19.84
N LEU A 135 -5.78 -9.01 19.02
CA LEU A 135 -6.61 -8.31 18.05
C LEU A 135 -7.42 -7.21 18.76
N ASP A 136 -7.45 -6.04 18.15
CA ASP A 136 -8.27 -4.94 18.64
C ASP A 136 -9.73 -5.28 18.34
N ASP A 137 -10.59 -5.14 19.35
CA ASP A 137 -12.03 -5.33 19.23
C ASP A 137 -12.68 -4.17 18.46
N ALA A 138 -11.97 -3.05 18.29
CA ALA A 138 -12.41 -1.95 17.45
C ALA A 138 -12.58 -2.41 16.00
N GLU A 139 -13.77 -2.15 15.45
CA GLU A 139 -14.03 -2.36 14.02
C GLU A 139 -13.54 -1.16 13.22
N PHE A 140 -12.56 -1.40 12.34
CA PHE A 140 -12.18 -0.41 11.34
C PHE A 140 -12.86 -0.75 10.01
N ILE A 141 -13.81 0.11 9.61
CA ILE A 141 -14.61 -0.07 8.40
C ILE A 141 -13.75 0.23 7.17
N LEU A 142 -13.55 -0.80 6.33
CA LEU A 142 -12.91 -0.65 5.03
C LEU A 142 -13.91 0.00 4.06
N ARG A 143 -13.50 1.08 3.39
CA ARG A 143 -14.35 1.77 2.41
C ARG A 143 -14.20 1.14 1.03
N ASP A 144 -15.27 1.07 0.26
CA ASP A 144 -15.09 0.84 -1.17
C ASP A 144 -14.46 2.10 -1.80
N PHE A 145 -13.44 1.90 -2.61
CA PHE A 145 -12.76 2.97 -3.33
C PHE A 145 -12.57 2.63 -4.80
N GLU A 146 -13.10 1.50 -5.29
CA GLU A 146 -12.93 1.11 -6.69
C GLU A 146 -13.61 2.11 -7.63
N GLY A 147 -14.68 2.79 -7.19
CA GLY A 147 -15.32 3.89 -7.93
C GLY A 147 -14.47 5.17 -8.09
N TYR A 148 -13.28 5.25 -7.49
CA TYR A 148 -12.30 6.32 -7.75
C TYR A 148 -11.26 5.95 -8.82
N MET A 149 -11.35 4.75 -9.42
CA MET A 149 -10.40 4.26 -10.43
C MET A 149 -10.94 4.27 -11.87
N ASP A 150 -12.13 4.82 -12.10
CA ASP A 150 -12.72 5.02 -13.44
C ASP A 150 -12.31 6.36 -14.08
#